data_AF-A0A8S4BC48-F1
#
_entry.id   AF-A0A8S4BC48-F1
#
_cell.length_a   1.000
_cell.length_b   1.000
_cell.length_c   1.000
_cell.angle_alpha   90.00
_cell.angle_beta   90.00
_cell.angle_gamma   90.00
#
_symmetry.space_group_name_H-M   'P 1'
#
loop_
_entity.id
_entity.type
_entity.pdbx_description
1 polymer ?
#
loop_
_entity_poly.entity_id
_entity_poly.type
_entity_poly.pdbx_seq_one_letter_code
_entity_poly.pdbx_strand_id
1 'polypeptide(L)'
;MLTCHAAQSTGLSFFWYKASPVHANNSYRYEPLPGSTNGTKQNTYVVHGQKRTTGYACKPARKEPSKGILKGKPRFVWLTDFPPESASIKATPDSVQHFSGESVSLRCQGPSPLWRVMRLTEAGYSSNCSLWGSASGPACAIVNTTASPAVYWCESESAFSNAVNISTQASSCLDVASFAEPYGMPELLEEANDFVRRNFREVSATTKFKDLSLEKLLEFLCCDGLCVPSELAVFRAVISWIEADPEERLPHAGLLMTGVRFPLMTFREFREVRAINLRMECFADQDVELYGSALKEFCFSLPKSQDCCRVRRPKDVLVLVGGDQLNPDMGQRIPSKEVWFANTLHSGTGLVKKIEWRRLKEIPDKPKFRHGATVMKGKLYVAGGCHFYTKDDIMKSTYSYDPVRDSWERLADMQESRSNFSLVVHEDHLCAIGGDKEINTNTSSVEMYNQETDSWSFVHPLDQALSGYAVTTINEGVFISGGFDCKYVCLVSLFLYNPEGGTVYLADMAHDRAQHCMEALRGHLYVTGGMCNLRKFYTDQLACEVYDPVSDSWAEFAPLPVPHVGAASGVLEGKIYVLGGYCQDDYSESGLVHRFDVSTQRWESLGKVPGAVTDIRACLLHLPPDLRN
;
A
#
# COMPACT_ATOMS: atom_id res chain seq x y z
N MET A 1 15.71 13.58 -27.79
CA MET A 1 15.30 12.44 -28.64
C MET A 1 14.03 11.86 -28.04
N LEU A 2 12.95 11.74 -28.82
CA LEU A 2 11.67 11.20 -28.35
C LEU A 2 11.60 9.71 -28.69
N THR A 3 11.06 8.90 -27.78
CA THR A 3 10.88 7.45 -27.97
C THR A 3 9.43 7.08 -27.74
N CYS A 4 8.88 6.28 -28.63
CA CYS A 4 7.49 5.83 -28.63
C CYS A 4 7.45 4.34 -28.35
N HIS A 5 6.89 3.97 -27.21
CA HIS A 5 6.80 2.57 -26.81
C HIS A 5 5.50 1.98 -27.34
N ALA A 6 5.61 0.91 -28.12
CA ALA A 6 4.50 0.13 -28.65
C ALA A 6 4.87 -1.36 -28.55
N ALA A 7 3.90 -2.22 -28.20
CA ALA A 7 4.09 -3.67 -28.21
C ALA A 7 4.57 -4.12 -29.60
N GLN A 8 5.55 -5.02 -29.64
CA GLN A 8 6.23 -5.44 -30.87
C GLN A 8 5.23 -6.15 -31.82
N SER A 9 4.59 -5.37 -32.69
CA SER A 9 3.88 -5.92 -33.85
C SER A 9 4.60 -5.47 -35.13
N THR A 10 4.87 -6.43 -36.00
CA THR A 10 5.52 -6.20 -37.29
C THR A 10 4.58 -5.39 -38.20
N GLY A 11 5.07 -4.24 -38.72
CA GLY A 11 4.37 -3.42 -39.71
C GLY A 11 3.71 -2.12 -39.22
N LEU A 12 3.99 -1.64 -38.01
CA LEU A 12 3.54 -0.32 -37.53
C LEU A 12 4.44 0.83 -38.01
N SER A 13 3.84 1.97 -38.34
CA SER A 13 4.55 3.25 -38.53
C SER A 13 4.20 4.19 -37.38
N PHE A 14 5.17 4.99 -36.93
CA PHE A 14 5.02 5.89 -35.79
C PHE A 14 4.72 7.31 -36.27
N PHE A 15 3.60 7.88 -35.83
CA PHE A 15 3.19 9.25 -36.15
C PHE A 15 3.45 10.15 -34.94
N TRP A 16 4.12 11.26 -35.16
CA TRP A 16 4.60 12.18 -34.14
C TRP A 16 3.90 13.52 -34.27
N TYR A 17 3.45 14.04 -33.14
CA TYR A 17 2.65 15.26 -33.06
C TYR A 17 3.21 16.22 -32.03
N LYS A 18 3.05 17.51 -32.30
CA LYS A 18 3.23 18.62 -31.38
C LYS A 18 1.89 18.95 -30.71
N ALA A 19 1.90 19.12 -29.40
CA ALA A 19 0.70 19.43 -28.61
C ALA A 19 0.58 20.95 -28.36
N SER A 20 -0.61 21.49 -28.60
CA SER A 20 -1.00 22.87 -28.34
C SER A 20 -2.21 22.87 -27.38
N PRO A 21 -2.18 23.58 -26.25
CA PRO A 21 -3.23 23.50 -25.23
C PRO A 21 -4.52 24.19 -25.70
N VAL A 22 -5.68 23.62 -25.34
CA VAL A 22 -7.00 24.18 -25.63
C VAL A 22 -7.64 24.66 -24.32
N HIS A 23 -7.98 25.95 -24.25
CA HIS A 23 -8.35 26.61 -22.99
C HIS A 23 -9.62 26.05 -22.34
N ALA A 24 -10.58 25.57 -23.13
CA ALA A 24 -11.91 25.22 -22.63
C ALA A 24 -12.03 23.88 -21.89
N ASN A 25 -11.05 22.94 -21.95
CA ASN A 25 -11.31 21.58 -21.44
C ASN A 25 -10.10 20.69 -21.06
N ASN A 26 -9.00 21.25 -20.52
CA ASN A 26 -7.77 20.48 -20.16
C ASN A 26 -7.26 19.54 -21.27
N SER A 27 -7.56 19.87 -22.53
CA SER A 27 -7.27 19.06 -23.70
C SER A 27 -6.19 19.71 -24.56
N TYR A 28 -5.58 18.92 -25.44
CA TYR A 28 -4.53 19.35 -26.34
C TYR A 28 -4.93 19.10 -27.79
N ARG A 29 -4.67 20.08 -28.65
CA ARG A 29 -4.70 19.94 -30.11
C ARG A 29 -3.35 19.41 -30.58
N TYR A 30 -3.38 18.48 -31.51
CA TYR A 30 -2.18 17.80 -31.99
C TYR A 30 -1.91 18.12 -33.46
N GLU A 31 -0.72 18.66 -33.74
CA GLU A 31 -0.25 19.02 -35.08
C GLU A 31 0.88 18.09 -35.52
N PRO A 32 0.84 17.51 -36.73
CA PRO A 32 1.87 16.56 -37.17
C PRO A 32 3.24 17.23 -37.31
N LEU A 33 4.29 16.54 -36.86
CA LEU A 33 5.68 17.02 -36.97
C LEU A 33 6.23 16.85 -38.41
N PRO A 34 7.18 17.70 -38.84
CA PRO A 34 7.79 17.62 -40.17
C PRO A 34 8.38 16.24 -40.46
N GLY A 35 8.08 15.65 -41.62
CA GLY A 35 8.56 14.30 -41.98
C GLY A 35 7.81 13.14 -41.31
N SER A 36 6.80 13.42 -40.47
CA SER A 36 5.96 12.40 -39.83
C SER A 36 4.63 12.13 -40.54
N THR A 37 4.30 12.84 -41.63
CA THR A 37 3.02 12.71 -42.35
C THR A 37 2.78 11.31 -42.94
N ASN A 38 3.83 10.58 -43.31
CA ASN A 38 3.75 9.19 -43.76
C ASN A 38 4.12 8.16 -42.67
N GLY A 39 4.38 8.62 -41.45
CA GLY A 39 4.86 7.81 -40.32
C GLY A 39 6.34 7.41 -40.44
N THR A 40 7.02 7.26 -39.31
CA THR A 40 8.42 6.79 -39.24
C THR A 40 8.47 5.29 -38.97
N LYS A 41 9.42 4.57 -39.59
CA LYS A 41 9.67 3.15 -39.27
C LYS A 41 10.36 2.97 -37.92
N GLN A 42 11.20 3.94 -37.54
CA GLN A 42 11.85 3.96 -36.24
C GLN A 42 10.87 4.47 -35.18
N ASN A 43 10.91 3.83 -34.02
CA ASN A 43 10.15 4.22 -32.83
C ASN A 43 10.77 5.41 -32.09
N THR A 44 11.75 6.08 -32.70
CA THR A 44 12.41 7.27 -32.17
C THR A 44 12.32 8.42 -33.16
N TYR A 45 12.22 9.63 -32.65
CA TYR A 45 12.20 10.86 -33.44
C TYR A 45 13.11 11.92 -32.81
N VAL A 46 14.00 12.48 -33.62
CA VAL A 46 14.91 13.55 -33.18
C VAL A 46 14.29 14.89 -33.53
N VAL A 47 13.97 15.67 -32.50
CA VAL A 47 13.50 17.05 -32.67
C VAL A 47 14.72 17.96 -32.83
N HIS A 48 14.77 18.72 -33.92
CA HIS A 48 15.83 19.69 -34.19
C HIS A 48 15.34 21.13 -33.99
N GLY A 49 16.17 21.99 -33.40
CA GLY A 49 15.94 23.44 -33.36
C GLY A 49 14.87 23.93 -32.37
N GLN A 50 14.59 23.19 -31.29
CA GLN A 50 13.59 23.59 -30.29
C GLN A 50 14.07 24.80 -29.46
N LYS A 51 13.31 25.91 -29.50
CA LYS A 51 13.61 27.17 -28.78
C LYS A 51 12.66 27.47 -27.60
N ARG A 52 11.64 26.61 -27.36
CA ARG A 52 10.63 26.78 -26.30
C ARG A 52 10.22 25.42 -25.70
N THR A 53 9.76 25.38 -24.45
CA THR A 53 9.08 24.21 -23.86
C THR A 53 7.94 23.77 -24.77
N THR A 54 7.85 22.47 -25.07
CA THR A 54 6.84 21.95 -26.00
C THR A 54 6.44 20.52 -25.62
N GLY A 55 5.14 20.24 -25.67
CA GLY A 55 4.59 18.90 -25.51
C GLY A 55 4.60 18.13 -26.83
N TYR A 56 4.95 16.85 -26.78
CA TYR A 56 4.94 15.95 -27.92
C TYR A 56 4.12 14.70 -27.62
N ALA A 57 3.49 14.15 -28.65
CA ALA A 57 2.82 12.86 -28.58
C ALA A 57 3.25 11.98 -29.74
N CYS A 58 3.17 10.67 -29.53
CA CYS A 58 3.38 9.69 -30.57
C CYS A 58 2.22 8.70 -30.60
N LYS A 59 1.82 8.28 -31.80
CA LYS A 59 0.85 7.22 -32.02
C LYS A 59 1.36 6.20 -33.05
N PRO A 60 1.52 4.93 -32.68
CA PRO A 60 1.78 3.86 -33.65
C PRO A 60 0.48 3.53 -34.42
N ALA A 61 0.53 3.55 -35.75
CA ALA A 61 -0.61 3.18 -36.59
C ALA A 61 -0.16 2.61 -37.95
N ARG A 62 -1.04 1.84 -38.61
CA ARG A 62 -0.78 1.31 -39.96
C ARG A 62 -1.08 2.31 -41.08
N LYS A 63 -1.91 3.31 -40.79
CA LYS A 63 -2.26 4.45 -41.66
C LYS A 63 -2.36 5.70 -40.80
N GLU A 64 -2.17 6.88 -41.39
CA GLU A 64 -2.25 8.15 -40.67
C GLU A 64 -3.62 8.26 -39.96
N PRO A 65 -3.63 8.48 -38.63
CA PRO A 65 -4.87 8.73 -37.89
C PRO A 65 -5.61 9.94 -38.48
N SER A 66 -6.94 9.87 -38.58
CA SER A 66 -7.76 11.00 -39.04
C SER A 66 -7.45 12.27 -38.22
N LYS A 67 -7.34 13.43 -38.90
CA LYS A 67 -7.13 14.74 -38.25
C LYS A 67 -8.25 14.97 -37.23
N GLY A 68 -7.94 14.79 -35.96
CA GLY A 68 -8.89 14.87 -34.87
C GLY A 68 -8.18 14.62 -33.54
N ILE A 69 -8.72 15.22 -32.47
CA ILE A 69 -8.21 15.21 -31.10
C ILE A 69 -7.71 13.80 -30.73
N LEU A 70 -6.40 13.62 -30.64
CA LEU A 70 -5.81 12.35 -30.20
C LEU A 70 -6.14 12.16 -28.71
N LYS A 71 -6.72 11.00 -28.35
CA LYS A 71 -6.81 10.58 -26.95
C LYS A 71 -5.41 10.13 -26.49
N GLY A 72 -4.82 10.92 -25.60
CA GLY A 72 -3.51 10.70 -24.98
C GLY A 72 -2.98 12.00 -24.36
N LYS A 73 -2.23 11.95 -23.26
CA LYS A 73 -1.57 13.13 -22.66
C LYS A 73 -0.17 13.31 -23.27
N PRO A 74 0.26 14.54 -23.61
CA PRO A 74 1.57 14.77 -24.22
C PRO A 74 2.70 14.55 -23.20
N ARG A 75 3.87 14.14 -23.68
CA ARG A 75 5.12 14.18 -22.93
C ARG A 75 5.81 15.51 -23.17
N PHE A 76 6.25 16.17 -22.10
CA PHE A 76 6.85 17.49 -22.18
C PHE A 76 8.37 17.44 -22.22
N VAL A 77 8.96 18.29 -23.06
CA VAL A 77 10.40 18.57 -23.07
C VAL A 77 10.58 20.01 -22.59
N TRP A 78 11.21 20.15 -21.41
CA TRP A 78 11.46 21.42 -20.73
C TRP A 78 12.80 22.02 -21.17
N LEU A 79 12.86 23.34 -21.34
CA LEU A 79 14.11 24.09 -21.53
C LEU A 79 14.43 24.86 -20.25
N THR A 80 15.72 25.05 -19.95
CA THR A 80 16.20 25.74 -18.74
C THR A 80 16.56 27.21 -18.98
N ASP A 81 16.88 27.61 -20.21
CA ASP A 81 17.29 28.99 -20.56
C ASP A 81 16.25 29.71 -21.42
N PHE A 82 15.85 30.92 -21.01
CA PHE A 82 14.72 31.66 -21.60
C PHE A 82 15.09 33.08 -22.03
N PRO A 83 14.58 33.57 -23.19
CA PRO A 83 14.60 34.99 -23.53
C PRO A 83 13.67 35.80 -22.60
N PRO A 84 13.95 37.10 -22.30
CA PRO A 84 13.21 37.92 -21.34
C PRO A 84 11.70 38.10 -21.63
N GLU A 85 11.28 37.93 -22.88
CA GLU A 85 9.88 38.12 -23.32
C GLU A 85 9.03 36.83 -23.30
N SER A 86 9.54 35.74 -22.71
CA SER A 86 8.87 34.44 -22.67
C SER A 86 8.08 34.21 -21.39
N ALA A 87 7.14 33.26 -21.43
CA ALA A 87 6.30 32.93 -20.28
C ALA A 87 7.11 32.28 -19.15
N SER A 88 6.93 32.73 -17.91
CA SER A 88 7.61 32.19 -16.74
C SER A 88 6.66 31.90 -15.59
N ILE A 89 6.88 30.81 -14.86
CA ILE A 89 6.30 30.53 -13.55
C ILE A 89 7.32 30.89 -12.48
N LYS A 90 6.88 31.64 -11.46
CA LYS A 90 7.67 31.97 -10.27
C LYS A 90 6.98 31.45 -9.02
N ALA A 91 7.76 30.85 -8.13
CA ALA A 91 7.31 30.50 -6.79
C ALA A 91 7.59 31.68 -5.86
N THR A 92 6.66 31.98 -4.96
CA THR A 92 6.85 33.00 -3.91
C THR A 92 6.68 32.31 -2.56
N PRO A 93 7.65 32.41 -1.64
CA PRO A 93 8.87 33.25 -1.71
C PRO A 93 9.91 32.80 -2.76
N ASP A 94 10.56 33.78 -3.43
CA ASP A 94 11.55 33.56 -4.51
C ASP A 94 12.96 33.21 -3.96
N SER A 95 13.08 33.04 -2.64
CA SER A 95 14.36 33.03 -1.92
C SER A 95 14.81 31.68 -1.38
N VAL A 96 14.04 30.60 -1.51
CA VAL A 96 14.44 29.30 -0.94
C VAL A 96 13.99 28.13 -1.82
N GLN A 97 14.93 27.25 -2.19
CA GLN A 97 14.66 25.97 -2.88
C GLN A 97 14.03 24.91 -1.95
N HIS A 98 13.76 25.28 -0.69
CA HIS A 98 13.21 24.44 0.37
C HIS A 98 12.08 25.21 1.05
N PHE A 99 10.86 24.68 0.99
CA PHE A 99 9.69 25.30 1.61
C PHE A 99 9.37 24.57 2.92
N SER A 100 9.47 25.28 4.05
CA SER A 100 9.12 24.79 5.38
C SER A 100 7.93 25.56 5.93
N GLY A 101 6.75 24.94 5.96
CA GLY A 101 5.56 25.49 6.66
C GLY A 101 4.90 26.75 6.06
N GLU A 102 5.48 27.40 5.05
CA GLU A 102 4.87 28.55 4.37
C GLU A 102 4.00 28.13 3.18
N SER A 103 2.87 28.81 2.97
CA SER A 103 2.01 28.59 1.81
C SER A 103 2.73 29.03 0.53
N VAL A 104 3.13 28.07 -0.30
CA VAL A 104 3.80 28.36 -1.58
C VAL A 104 2.77 28.86 -2.59
N SER A 105 3.03 30.04 -3.16
CA SER A 105 2.20 30.59 -4.24
C SER A 105 2.97 30.59 -5.57
N LEU A 106 2.36 30.00 -6.59
CA LEU A 106 2.88 29.93 -7.95
C LEU A 106 2.21 31.00 -8.80
N ARG A 107 2.98 31.86 -9.46
CA ARG A 107 2.46 32.93 -10.33
C ARG A 107 3.01 32.82 -11.74
N CYS A 108 2.11 32.86 -12.73
CA CYS A 108 2.43 32.92 -14.14
C CYS A 108 2.67 34.37 -14.60
N GLN A 109 3.71 34.59 -15.40
CA GLN A 109 4.03 35.88 -16.05
C GLN A 109 4.24 35.64 -17.55
N GLY A 110 3.72 36.50 -18.41
CA GLY A 110 3.88 36.40 -19.86
C GLY A 110 2.86 37.19 -20.65
N PRO A 111 2.91 37.15 -22.00
CA PRO A 111 2.14 38.03 -22.89
C PRO A 111 0.63 37.71 -22.98
N SER A 112 0.17 36.61 -22.38
CA SER A 112 -1.25 36.24 -22.34
C SER A 112 -1.90 36.67 -21.02
N PRO A 113 -3.16 37.14 -21.02
CA PRO A 113 -3.91 37.43 -19.79
C PRO A 113 -4.52 36.17 -19.14
N LEU A 114 -4.55 35.02 -19.83
CA LEU A 114 -5.21 33.79 -19.40
C LEU A 114 -4.20 32.65 -19.24
N TRP A 115 -3.66 32.51 -18.03
CA TRP A 115 -2.74 31.44 -17.66
C TRP A 115 -3.42 30.42 -16.75
N ARG A 116 -3.07 29.14 -16.91
CA ARG A 116 -3.39 28.10 -15.93
C ARG A 116 -2.13 27.46 -15.39
N VAL A 117 -2.09 27.24 -14.08
CA VAL A 117 -1.03 26.49 -13.41
C VAL A 117 -1.36 25.00 -13.43
N MET A 118 -0.41 24.21 -13.89
CA MET A 118 -0.48 22.76 -14.03
C MET A 118 0.54 22.10 -13.11
N ARG A 119 0.22 20.90 -12.67
CA ARG A 119 1.08 19.99 -11.89
C ARG A 119 1.23 18.68 -12.64
N LEU A 120 2.38 18.05 -12.56
CA LEU A 120 2.68 16.68 -13.01
C LEU A 120 3.41 15.96 -11.87
N THR A 121 2.78 14.95 -11.29
CA THR A 121 3.39 14.15 -10.21
C THR A 121 4.33 13.08 -10.79
N GLU A 122 5.21 12.50 -9.96
CA GLU A 122 6.02 11.33 -10.35
C GLU A 122 5.19 10.16 -10.86
N ALA A 123 3.97 9.97 -10.33
CA ALA A 123 3.01 8.97 -10.80
C ALA A 123 2.39 9.30 -12.18
N GLY A 124 2.81 10.39 -12.84
CA GLY A 124 2.41 10.75 -14.20
C GLY A 124 1.06 11.49 -14.28
N TYR A 125 0.46 11.87 -13.16
CA TYR A 125 -0.82 12.57 -13.15
C TYR A 125 -0.65 14.07 -13.36
N SER A 126 -1.14 14.54 -14.51
CA SER A 126 -1.25 15.98 -14.78
C SER A 126 -2.63 16.53 -14.41
N SER A 127 -2.66 17.61 -13.60
CA SER A 127 -3.87 18.29 -13.13
C SER A 127 -3.68 19.80 -12.98
N ASN A 128 -4.77 20.57 -13.01
CA ASN A 128 -4.75 22.03 -12.84
C ASN A 128 -4.86 22.43 -11.36
N CYS A 129 -4.47 23.68 -11.04
CA CYS A 129 -4.47 24.22 -9.68
C CYS A 129 -5.77 23.99 -8.90
N SER A 130 -6.93 24.12 -9.54
CA SER A 130 -8.25 23.98 -8.88
C SER A 130 -8.47 22.63 -8.19
N LEU A 131 -7.66 21.61 -8.49
CA LEU A 131 -7.75 20.28 -7.86
C LEU A 131 -6.84 20.09 -6.63
N TRP A 132 -5.82 20.94 -6.46
CA TRP A 132 -4.81 20.78 -5.39
C TRP A 132 -4.46 22.08 -4.66
N GLY A 133 -5.11 23.18 -5.05
CA GLY A 133 -4.87 24.51 -4.54
C GLY A 133 -6.00 25.47 -4.84
N SER A 134 -5.80 26.73 -4.49
CA SER A 134 -6.75 27.82 -4.73
C SER A 134 -6.23 28.71 -5.86
N ALA A 135 -6.99 28.76 -6.96
CA ALA A 135 -6.63 29.55 -8.14
C ALA A 135 -7.22 30.97 -8.06
N SER A 136 -6.39 31.99 -8.29
CA SER A 136 -6.78 33.40 -8.36
C SER A 136 -6.13 34.07 -9.58
N GLY A 137 -6.78 33.92 -10.74
CA GLY A 137 -6.23 34.43 -12.01
C GLY A 137 -4.91 33.75 -12.38
N PRO A 138 -3.80 34.49 -12.62
CA PRO A 138 -2.51 33.90 -12.96
C PRO A 138 -1.76 33.32 -11.75
N ALA A 139 -2.35 33.37 -10.54
CA ALA A 139 -1.75 32.85 -9.31
C ALA A 139 -2.47 31.60 -8.79
N CYS A 140 -1.71 30.69 -8.19
CA CYS A 140 -2.18 29.47 -7.55
C CYS A 140 -1.53 29.30 -6.19
N ALA A 141 -2.31 29.17 -5.12
CA ALA A 141 -1.82 28.83 -3.78
C ALA A 141 -1.92 27.32 -3.54
N ILE A 142 -0.85 26.68 -3.11
CA ILE A 142 -0.85 25.26 -2.75
C ILE A 142 -1.50 25.11 -1.38
N VAL A 143 -2.61 24.37 -1.29
CA VAL A 143 -3.38 24.19 -0.03
C VAL A 143 -3.32 22.74 0.47
N ASN A 144 -3.08 21.77 -0.42
CA ASN A 144 -3.06 20.35 -0.09
C ASN A 144 -1.67 19.75 -0.40
N THR A 145 -0.80 19.66 0.62
CA THR A 145 0.54 19.07 0.50
C THR A 145 0.48 17.56 0.71
N THR A 146 -0.18 16.83 -0.20
CA THR A 146 0.08 15.41 -0.33
C THR A 146 1.54 15.24 -0.79
N ALA A 147 2.29 14.45 -0.02
CA ALA A 147 3.76 14.39 0.04
C ALA A 147 4.48 13.85 -1.21
N SER A 148 3.91 14.01 -2.42
CA SER A 148 4.50 13.51 -3.66
C SER A 148 5.29 14.60 -4.39
N PRO A 149 6.55 14.34 -4.79
CA PRO A 149 7.30 15.21 -5.68
C PRO A 149 6.50 15.51 -6.96
N ALA A 150 6.46 16.78 -7.37
CA ALA A 150 5.74 17.18 -8.56
C ALA A 150 6.40 18.36 -9.27
N VAL A 151 6.24 18.37 -10.60
CA VAL A 151 6.68 19.42 -11.50
C VAL A 151 5.50 20.33 -11.83
N TYR A 152 5.70 21.64 -11.72
CA TYR A 152 4.68 22.67 -11.91
C TYR A 152 5.05 23.58 -13.07
N TRP A 153 4.09 23.96 -13.91
CA TRP A 153 4.29 24.90 -15.02
C TRP A 153 3.02 25.71 -15.31
N CYS A 154 3.16 26.77 -16.08
CA CYS A 154 2.07 27.56 -16.62
C CYS A 154 1.86 27.28 -18.10
N GLU A 155 0.61 27.24 -18.53
CA GLU A 155 0.27 27.16 -19.95
C GLU A 155 -0.87 28.12 -20.33
N SER A 156 -0.79 28.60 -21.57
CA SER A 156 -1.78 29.44 -22.24
C SER A 156 -1.93 28.98 -23.70
N GLU A 157 -2.97 29.43 -24.40
CA GLU A 157 -3.29 29.02 -25.78
C GLU A 157 -2.12 29.17 -26.77
N SER A 158 -1.15 30.03 -26.49
CA SER A 158 -0.02 30.33 -27.37
C SER A 158 1.36 29.96 -26.79
N ALA A 159 1.46 29.56 -25.52
CA ALA A 159 2.76 29.34 -24.88
C ALA A 159 2.72 28.46 -23.62
N PHE A 160 3.84 27.75 -23.39
CA PHE A 160 4.19 27.07 -22.14
C PHE A 160 5.30 27.84 -21.43
N SER A 161 5.28 27.88 -20.10
CA SER A 161 6.37 28.45 -19.31
C SER A 161 7.53 27.47 -19.07
N ASN A 162 8.54 27.93 -18.33
CA ASN A 162 9.45 27.05 -17.58
C ASN A 162 8.68 26.18 -16.57
N ALA A 163 9.36 25.15 -16.05
CA ALA A 163 8.83 24.30 -15.01
C ALA A 163 9.64 24.43 -13.71
N VAL A 164 8.96 24.27 -12.57
CA VAL A 164 9.52 24.30 -11.21
C VAL A 164 9.21 22.97 -10.53
N ASN A 165 10.18 22.36 -9.84
CA ASN A 165 10.00 21.10 -9.12
C ASN A 165 9.83 21.38 -7.60
N ILE A 166 8.86 20.73 -6.95
CA ILE A 166 8.63 20.82 -5.49
C ILE A 166 8.46 19.40 -4.92
N SER A 167 9.24 19.03 -3.90
CA SER A 167 9.24 17.71 -3.26
C SER A 167 9.40 17.79 -1.73
N THR A 168 8.67 16.95 -0.98
CA THR A 168 8.93 16.65 0.44
C THR A 168 9.64 15.28 0.53
N GLN A 169 10.83 15.21 1.14
CA GLN A 169 11.69 14.00 1.09
C GLN A 169 11.95 13.42 2.48
N ALA A 170 12.21 12.11 2.58
CA ALA A 170 12.65 11.48 3.83
C ALA A 170 13.96 12.10 4.39
N SER A 171 14.76 12.70 3.52
CA SER A 171 15.95 13.48 3.87
C SER A 171 15.65 14.78 4.62
N SER A 172 14.45 15.35 4.48
CA SER A 172 14.07 16.64 5.10
C SER A 172 13.22 16.49 6.37
N CYS A 173 12.75 15.29 6.71
CA CYS A 173 11.86 15.11 7.88
C CYS A 173 12.54 15.44 9.22
N LEU A 174 13.83 15.13 9.34
CA LEU A 174 14.65 15.49 10.50
C LEU A 174 14.88 17.00 10.58
N ASP A 175 15.06 17.67 9.43
CA ASP A 175 15.17 19.13 9.38
C ASP A 175 13.84 19.78 9.80
N VAL A 176 12.69 19.23 9.37
CA VAL A 176 11.34 19.70 9.81
C VAL A 176 11.15 19.52 11.31
N ALA A 177 11.55 18.38 11.88
CA ALA A 177 11.48 18.16 13.33
C ALA A 177 12.37 19.16 14.08
N SER A 178 13.62 19.35 13.62
CA SER A 178 14.58 20.30 14.20
C SER A 178 14.15 21.76 14.08
N PHE A 179 13.28 22.08 13.12
CA PHE A 179 12.66 23.38 12.96
C PHE A 179 11.41 23.52 13.85
N ALA A 180 10.54 22.51 13.92
CA ALA A 180 9.28 22.62 14.66
C ALA A 180 9.48 22.78 16.18
N GLU A 181 10.52 22.17 16.73
CA GLU A 181 10.86 22.19 18.15
C GLU A 181 11.18 23.62 18.69
N PRO A 182 12.15 24.37 18.13
CA PRO A 182 12.47 25.71 18.62
C PRO A 182 11.37 26.76 18.41
N TYR A 183 10.49 26.57 17.41
CA TYR A 183 9.39 27.49 17.10
C TYR A 183 8.07 27.15 17.82
N GLY A 184 8.07 26.13 18.68
CA GLY A 184 6.91 25.78 19.50
C GLY A 184 5.70 25.30 18.68
N MET A 185 5.95 24.45 17.67
CA MET A 185 4.92 23.87 16.80
C MET A 185 4.68 22.39 17.15
N PRO A 186 3.91 22.08 18.22
CA PRO A 186 3.80 20.72 18.75
C PRO A 186 3.13 19.74 17.77
N GLU A 187 2.12 20.19 17.02
CA GLU A 187 1.43 19.35 16.04
C GLU A 187 2.35 18.94 14.89
N LEU A 188 3.15 19.89 14.39
CA LEU A 188 4.12 19.63 13.31
C LEU A 188 5.26 18.75 13.79
N LEU A 189 5.75 18.97 15.02
CA LEU A 189 6.80 18.16 15.63
C LEU A 189 6.34 16.71 15.81
N GLU A 190 5.12 16.49 16.29
CA GLU A 190 4.58 15.13 16.46
C GLU A 190 4.41 14.42 15.12
N GLU A 191 3.87 15.09 14.09
CA GLU A 191 3.74 14.49 12.77
C GLU A 191 5.09 14.16 12.14
N ALA A 192 6.10 15.03 12.31
CA ALA A 192 7.46 14.78 11.84
C ALA A 192 8.11 13.59 12.57
N ASN A 193 8.01 13.53 13.90
CA ASN A 193 8.51 12.41 14.68
C ASN A 193 7.78 11.11 14.34
N ASP A 194 6.47 11.17 14.11
CA ASP A 194 5.67 10.03 13.69
C ASP A 194 6.11 9.50 12.31
N PHE A 195 6.41 10.40 11.38
CA PHE A 195 6.97 10.04 10.09
C PHE A 195 8.33 9.34 10.22
N VAL A 196 9.22 9.84 11.10
CA VAL A 196 10.51 9.21 11.40
C VAL A 196 10.32 7.81 11.96
N ARG A 197 9.38 7.63 12.91
CA ARG A 197 9.07 6.32 13.51
C ARG A 197 8.58 5.33 12.46
N ARG A 198 7.71 5.77 11.54
CA ARG A 198 7.14 4.93 10.46
C ARG A 198 8.16 4.54 9.39
N ASN A 199 9.11 5.43 9.09
CA ASN A 199 10.07 5.26 8.00
C ASN A 199 11.52 5.11 8.52
N PHE A 200 11.69 4.61 9.74
CA PHE A 200 12.98 4.62 10.44
C PHE A 200 14.11 3.97 9.64
N ARG A 201 13.81 2.89 8.91
CA ARG A 201 14.79 2.22 8.02
C ARG A 201 15.37 3.17 6.97
N GLU A 202 14.53 3.97 6.34
CA GLU A 202 14.95 4.88 5.27
C GLU A 202 15.64 6.11 5.86
N VAL A 203 15.09 6.65 6.96
CA VAL A 203 15.66 7.79 7.67
C VAL A 203 17.05 7.47 8.23
N SER A 204 17.24 6.29 8.83
CA SER A 204 18.55 5.85 9.37
C SER A 204 19.65 5.67 8.31
N ALA A 205 19.28 5.54 7.04
CA ALA A 205 20.23 5.49 5.94
C ALA A 205 20.67 6.89 5.45
N THR A 206 20.00 7.96 5.89
CA THR A 206 20.34 9.33 5.49
C THR A 206 21.58 9.84 6.23
N THR A 207 22.27 10.83 5.64
CA THR A 207 23.40 11.49 6.31
C THR A 207 22.95 12.28 7.55
N LYS A 208 21.78 12.93 7.47
CA LYS A 208 21.19 13.72 8.56
C LYS A 208 20.87 12.91 9.81
N PHE A 209 20.60 11.62 9.68
CA PHE A 209 20.45 10.75 10.84
C PHE A 209 21.69 10.75 11.74
N LYS A 210 22.89 10.91 11.15
CA LYS A 210 24.16 10.99 11.89
C LYS A 210 24.28 12.29 12.69
N ASP A 211 23.50 13.31 12.37
CA ASP A 211 23.49 14.59 13.08
C ASP A 211 22.55 14.59 14.30
N LEU A 212 21.76 13.52 14.50
CA LEU A 212 20.87 13.40 15.66
C LEU A 212 21.64 13.43 16.97
N SER A 213 21.07 14.11 17.98
CA SER A 213 21.57 14.05 19.34
C SER A 213 21.32 12.66 19.96
N LEU A 214 22.10 12.35 21.00
CA LEU A 214 21.96 11.11 21.76
C LEU A 214 20.54 10.96 22.33
N GLU A 215 20.00 12.03 22.91
CA GLU A 215 18.68 12.04 23.55
C GLU A 215 17.57 11.75 22.54
N LYS A 216 17.63 12.41 21.37
CA LYS A 216 16.62 12.24 20.33
C LYS A 216 16.68 10.84 19.69
N LEU A 217 17.89 10.33 19.47
CA LEU A 217 18.06 8.97 19.00
C LEU A 217 17.49 7.97 20.01
N LEU A 218 17.83 8.10 21.29
CA LEU A 218 17.33 7.23 22.35
C LEU A 218 15.80 7.27 22.49
N GLU A 219 15.20 8.47 22.36
CA GLU A 219 13.73 8.65 22.33
C GLU A 219 13.08 7.79 21.23
N PHE A 220 13.63 7.82 20.02
CA PHE A 220 13.12 7.00 18.92
C PHE A 220 13.30 5.50 19.17
N LEU A 221 14.48 5.07 19.64
CA LEU A 221 14.79 3.66 19.87
C LEU A 221 13.87 3.02 20.92
N CYS A 222 13.63 3.75 22.01
CA CYS A 222 12.81 3.30 23.13
C CYS A 222 11.30 3.25 22.81
N CYS A 223 10.83 3.96 21.79
CA CYS A 223 9.40 4.06 21.46
C CYS A 223 8.80 2.72 20.97
N ASP A 224 7.73 2.22 21.61
CA ASP A 224 7.05 0.98 21.19
C ASP A 224 6.47 1.02 19.78
N GLY A 225 6.18 2.22 19.26
CA GLY A 225 5.64 2.44 17.91
C GLY A 225 6.68 2.54 16.80
N LEU A 226 7.95 2.25 17.07
CA LEU A 226 9.01 2.28 16.06
C LEU A 226 8.78 1.19 15.01
N CYS A 227 8.59 1.60 13.75
CA CYS A 227 8.35 0.70 12.63
C CYS A 227 9.67 0.32 11.95
N VAL A 228 10.09 -0.94 12.12
CA VAL A 228 11.32 -1.47 11.55
C VAL A 228 11.13 -2.88 11.01
N PRO A 229 11.83 -3.27 9.93
CA PRO A 229 11.75 -4.63 9.40
C PRO A 229 12.26 -5.65 10.43
N SER A 230 13.30 -5.30 11.19
CA SER A 230 13.75 -6.07 12.34
C SER A 230 14.61 -5.22 13.26
N GLU A 231 14.83 -5.69 14.49
CA GLU A 231 15.74 -5.02 15.42
C GLU A 231 17.19 -5.02 14.93
N LEU A 232 17.57 -5.90 14.00
CA LEU A 232 18.88 -5.82 13.35
C LEU A 232 19.03 -4.50 12.56
N ALA A 233 17.95 -3.98 11.98
CA ALA A 233 17.97 -2.67 11.33
C ALA A 233 18.18 -1.54 12.35
N VAL A 234 17.57 -1.65 13.53
CA VAL A 234 17.76 -0.71 14.65
C VAL A 234 19.20 -0.74 15.14
N PHE A 235 19.74 -1.93 15.36
CA PHE A 235 21.15 -2.13 15.72
C PHE A 235 22.09 -1.50 14.68
N ARG A 236 21.88 -1.78 13.39
CA ARG A 236 22.69 -1.19 12.31
C ARG A 236 22.58 0.34 12.25
N ALA A 237 21.41 0.90 12.55
CA ALA A 237 21.23 2.35 12.63
C ALA A 237 22.08 2.95 13.76
N VAL A 238 22.05 2.34 14.95
CA VAL A 238 22.89 2.74 16.10
C VAL A 238 24.37 2.67 15.75
N ILE A 239 24.82 1.57 15.12
CA ILE A 239 26.21 1.40 14.70
C ILE A 239 26.62 2.46 13.67
N SER A 240 25.80 2.72 12.66
CA SER A 240 26.03 3.77 11.66
C SER A 240 26.15 5.17 12.28
N TRP A 241 25.41 5.43 13.35
CA TRP A 241 25.51 6.68 14.11
C TRP A 241 26.80 6.76 14.93
N ILE A 242 27.24 5.66 15.55
CA ILE A 242 28.52 5.60 16.29
C ILE A 242 29.71 5.74 15.34
N GLU A 243 29.70 5.03 14.21
CA GLU A 243 30.76 5.06 13.19
C GLU A 243 30.97 6.45 12.58
N ALA A 244 29.99 7.35 12.69
CA ALA A 244 30.12 8.72 12.21
C ALA A 244 31.06 9.59 13.07
N ASP A 245 31.18 9.30 14.36
CA ASP A 245 32.08 9.99 15.29
C ASP A 245 32.47 9.05 16.46
N PRO A 246 33.38 8.09 16.22
CA PRO A 246 33.64 7.02 17.18
C PRO A 246 34.24 7.50 18.50
N GLU A 247 35.06 8.56 18.52
CA GLU A 247 35.75 9.01 19.73
C GLU A 247 34.76 9.52 20.79
N GLU A 248 33.77 10.31 20.38
CA GLU A 248 32.76 10.87 21.29
C GLU A 248 31.56 9.92 21.51
N ARG A 249 31.22 9.07 20.53
CA ARG A 249 29.96 8.30 20.56
C ARG A 249 30.11 6.89 21.10
N LEU A 250 31.30 6.29 21.03
CA LEU A 250 31.55 4.95 21.55
C LEU A 250 31.25 4.82 23.06
N PRO A 251 31.56 5.82 23.93
CA PRO A 251 31.16 5.79 25.34
C PRO A 251 29.64 5.70 25.56
N HIS A 252 28.83 6.22 24.62
CA HIS A 252 27.37 6.21 24.69
C HIS A 252 26.74 4.93 24.13
N ALA A 253 27.53 4.05 23.51
CA ALA A 253 27.04 2.84 22.86
C ALA A 253 26.25 1.95 23.84
N GLY A 254 26.72 1.79 25.07
CA GLY A 254 26.04 0.99 26.09
C GLY A 254 24.61 1.48 26.39
N LEU A 255 24.41 2.80 26.43
CA LEU A 255 23.10 3.41 26.63
C LEU A 255 22.20 3.20 25.41
N LEU A 256 22.70 3.43 24.20
CA LEU A 256 21.94 3.23 22.97
C LEU A 256 21.51 1.76 22.76
N MET A 257 22.35 0.81 23.18
CA MET A 257 22.00 -0.62 23.12
C MET A 257 20.82 -1.00 24.02
N THR A 258 20.51 -0.21 25.05
CA THR A 258 19.29 -0.44 25.85
C THR A 258 18.01 -0.22 25.04
N GLY A 259 18.06 0.66 24.02
CA GLY A 259 16.96 0.91 23.09
C GLY A 259 16.81 -0.14 22.00
N VAL A 260 17.85 -0.96 21.74
CA VAL A 260 17.82 -2.07 20.78
C VAL A 260 17.22 -3.30 21.44
N ARG A 261 16.14 -3.84 20.90
CA ARG A 261 15.37 -4.92 21.53
C ARG A 261 15.89 -6.29 21.11
N PHE A 262 17.09 -6.67 21.54
CA PHE A 262 17.73 -7.94 21.17
C PHE A 262 16.83 -9.20 21.28
N PRO A 263 15.93 -9.34 22.28
CA PRO A 263 15.00 -10.46 22.35
C PRO A 263 14.04 -10.57 21.15
N LEU A 264 13.83 -9.49 20.39
CA LEU A 264 13.03 -9.50 19.17
C LEU A 264 13.80 -9.93 17.90
N MET A 265 15.11 -10.16 18.00
CA MET A 265 15.93 -10.65 16.89
C MET A 265 15.83 -12.17 16.76
N THR A 266 15.91 -12.66 15.53
CA THR A 266 16.15 -14.08 15.27
C THR A 266 17.59 -14.48 15.61
N PHE A 267 17.84 -15.77 15.84
CA PHE A 267 19.20 -16.27 16.06
C PHE A 267 20.17 -15.92 14.91
N ARG A 268 19.68 -15.91 13.66
CA ARG A 268 20.50 -15.52 12.51
C ARG A 268 20.90 -14.05 12.57
N GLU A 269 19.96 -13.17 12.88
CA GLU A 269 20.21 -11.74 13.03
C GLU A 269 21.17 -11.48 14.19
N PHE A 270 21.00 -12.18 15.31
CA PHE A 270 21.90 -12.09 16.45
C PHE A 270 23.33 -12.55 16.12
N ARG A 271 23.50 -13.55 15.25
CA ARG A 271 24.84 -13.93 14.74
C ARG A 271 25.48 -12.81 13.91
N GLU A 272 24.70 -12.02 13.20
CA GLU A 272 25.21 -10.86 12.46
C GLU A 272 25.62 -9.73 13.41
N VAL A 273 24.88 -9.51 14.51
CA VAL A 273 25.28 -8.59 15.60
C VAL A 273 26.67 -8.93 16.10
N ARG A 274 26.95 -10.22 16.38
CA ARG A 274 28.29 -10.68 16.78
C ARG A 274 29.36 -10.33 15.74
N ALA A 275 29.08 -10.57 14.46
CA ALA A 275 30.04 -10.31 13.39
C ALA A 275 30.36 -8.81 13.24
N ILE A 276 29.36 -7.94 13.47
CA ILE A 276 29.54 -6.49 13.46
C ILE A 276 30.31 -6.04 14.71
N ASN A 277 30.00 -6.57 15.89
CA ASN A 277 30.70 -6.21 17.13
C ASN A 277 32.20 -6.54 17.05
N LEU A 278 32.53 -7.74 16.55
CA LEU A 278 33.93 -8.17 16.34
C LEU A 278 34.71 -7.23 15.41
N ARG A 279 34.04 -6.58 14.45
CA ARG A 279 34.69 -5.57 13.60
C ARG A 279 34.99 -4.29 14.37
N MET A 280 34.08 -3.85 15.23
CA MET A 280 34.28 -2.63 16.04
C MET A 280 35.37 -2.81 17.10
N GLU A 281 35.47 -3.99 17.71
CA GLU A 281 36.54 -4.35 18.65
C GLU A 281 37.94 -4.23 18.03
N CYS A 282 38.06 -4.35 16.69
CA CYS A 282 39.34 -4.13 15.99
C CYS A 282 39.71 -2.65 15.82
N PHE A 283 38.77 -1.72 16.00
CA PHE A 283 38.99 -0.27 15.84
C PHE A 283 39.21 0.47 17.17
N ALA A 284 38.76 -0.09 18.29
CA ALA A 284 38.88 0.52 19.61
C ALA A 284 39.89 -0.23 20.47
N ASP A 285 40.91 0.45 20.98
CA ASP A 285 41.89 -0.07 21.97
C ASP A 285 41.26 -0.33 23.37
N GLN A 286 39.93 -0.43 23.46
CA GLN A 286 39.16 -0.67 24.68
C GLN A 286 38.21 -1.86 24.50
N ASP A 287 38.11 -2.72 25.53
CA ASP A 287 37.15 -3.82 25.61
C ASP A 287 35.71 -3.26 25.68
N VAL A 288 35.12 -3.02 24.52
CA VAL A 288 33.73 -2.56 24.40
C VAL A 288 32.81 -3.77 24.57
N GLU A 289 32.36 -4.02 25.81
CA GLU A 289 31.48 -5.13 26.22
C GLU A 289 30.00 -5.03 25.71
N LEU A 290 29.78 -4.50 24.51
CA LEU A 290 28.44 -4.38 23.90
C LEU A 290 27.82 -5.76 23.65
N TYR A 291 28.62 -6.70 23.13
CA TYR A 291 28.16 -8.05 22.84
C TYR A 291 27.89 -8.86 24.12
N GLY A 292 28.67 -8.68 25.18
CA GLY A 292 28.43 -9.33 26.48
C GLY A 292 27.08 -8.93 27.08
N SER A 293 26.75 -7.64 27.02
CA SER A 293 25.46 -7.10 27.48
C SER A 293 24.29 -7.58 26.61
N ALA A 294 24.44 -7.53 25.28
CA ALA A 294 23.44 -8.04 24.34
C ALA A 294 23.21 -9.55 24.49
N LEU A 295 24.27 -10.33 24.73
CA LEU A 295 24.22 -11.78 24.96
C LEU A 295 23.55 -12.12 26.28
N LYS A 296 23.81 -11.36 27.35
CA LYS A 296 23.14 -11.54 28.64
C LYS A 296 21.64 -11.29 28.52
N GLU A 297 21.25 -10.25 27.81
CA GLU A 297 19.85 -9.92 27.54
C GLU A 297 19.18 -10.95 26.61
N PHE A 298 19.90 -11.45 25.60
CA PHE A 298 19.41 -12.45 24.64
C PHE A 298 19.33 -13.87 25.22
N CYS A 299 20.25 -14.28 26.11
CA CYS A 299 20.36 -15.65 26.62
C CYS A 299 19.83 -15.87 28.06
N PHE A 300 19.81 -14.87 28.94
CA PHE A 300 19.56 -15.05 30.39
C PHE A 300 18.35 -14.28 30.94
N SER A 301 17.25 -14.25 30.20
CA SER A 301 15.95 -13.82 30.71
C SER A 301 15.25 -14.96 31.50
N LEU A 302 15.62 -15.18 32.76
CA LEU A 302 14.91 -16.07 33.70
C LEU A 302 15.14 -15.59 35.15
N PRO A 303 14.14 -15.64 36.04
CA PRO A 303 12.83 -14.99 35.99
C PRO A 303 12.56 -14.12 37.24
N LYS A 304 11.80 -13.02 37.09
CA LYS A 304 10.84 -12.51 38.08
C LYS A 304 9.97 -11.42 37.43
N SER A 305 8.65 -11.68 37.42
CA SER A 305 7.52 -10.78 37.12
C SER A 305 7.51 -10.02 35.78
N GLN A 306 6.62 -10.46 34.88
CA GLN A 306 5.90 -9.70 33.84
C GLN A 306 6.64 -8.92 32.73
N ASP A 307 7.91 -8.54 32.86
CA ASP A 307 8.62 -7.69 31.89
C ASP A 307 9.61 -8.45 30.97
N CYS A 308 9.44 -9.77 30.80
CA CYS A 308 10.39 -10.62 30.06
C CYS A 308 10.16 -10.68 28.54
N CYS A 309 9.35 -9.78 27.97
CA CYS A 309 9.22 -9.63 26.52
C CYS A 309 9.22 -8.15 26.17
N ARG A 310 10.10 -7.73 25.25
CA ARG A 310 10.08 -6.36 24.74
C ARG A 310 9.05 -6.29 23.61
N VAL A 311 8.20 -5.27 23.60
CA VAL A 311 6.92 -5.31 22.86
C VAL A 311 6.83 -4.16 21.87
N ARG A 312 6.78 -4.42 20.55
CA ARG A 312 6.42 -3.37 19.59
C ARG A 312 4.89 -3.31 19.44
N ARG A 313 4.36 -2.10 19.40
CA ARG A 313 2.94 -1.78 19.24
C ARG A 313 2.74 -1.07 17.91
N PRO A 314 2.32 -1.79 16.86
CA PRO A 314 2.08 -1.20 15.55
C PRO A 314 1.08 -0.04 15.60
N LYS A 315 1.26 1.02 14.81
CA LYS A 315 0.31 2.16 14.84
C LYS A 315 -1.09 1.74 14.42
N ASP A 316 -1.16 0.99 13.32
CA ASP A 316 -2.37 0.34 12.83
C ASP A 316 -2.37 -1.13 13.23
N VAL A 317 -3.54 -1.73 13.34
CA VAL A 317 -3.68 -3.12 13.79
C VAL A 317 -4.40 -3.97 12.75
N LEU A 318 -4.01 -5.24 12.66
CA LEU A 318 -4.78 -6.24 11.94
C LEU A 318 -5.99 -6.63 12.79
N VAL A 319 -7.18 -6.44 12.22
CA VAL A 319 -8.46 -6.82 12.83
C VAL A 319 -8.98 -8.07 12.12
N LEU A 320 -9.30 -9.12 12.88
CA LEU A 320 -9.97 -10.32 12.41
C LEU A 320 -11.46 -10.22 12.69
N VAL A 321 -12.28 -10.57 11.71
CA VAL A 321 -13.74 -10.44 11.77
C VAL A 321 -14.39 -11.77 11.45
N GLY A 322 -15.24 -12.26 12.36
CA GLY A 322 -16.11 -13.42 12.16
C GLY A 322 -15.35 -14.70 11.79
N GLY A 323 -15.92 -15.48 10.86
CA GLY A 323 -15.39 -16.76 10.40
C GLY A 323 -16.10 -17.94 11.07
N ASP A 324 -15.62 -19.15 10.82
CA ASP A 324 -16.08 -20.38 11.43
C ASP A 324 -14.93 -21.22 12.00
N GLN A 325 -15.31 -22.24 12.76
CA GLN A 325 -14.41 -23.25 13.30
C GLN A 325 -15.17 -24.57 13.46
N LEU A 326 -14.44 -25.66 13.42
CA LEU A 326 -14.97 -26.97 13.75
C LEU A 326 -15.11 -27.11 15.27
N ASN A 327 -16.26 -27.59 15.72
CA ASN A 327 -16.45 -27.98 17.12
C ASN A 327 -15.40 -29.05 17.49
N PRO A 328 -14.77 -29.00 18.68
CA PRO A 328 -13.86 -30.04 19.17
C PRO A 328 -14.41 -31.48 19.07
N ASP A 329 -15.72 -31.67 19.16
CA ASP A 329 -16.38 -32.97 18.98
C ASP A 329 -16.55 -33.38 17.49
N MET A 330 -15.96 -32.61 16.58
CA MET A 330 -15.84 -32.81 15.12
C MET A 330 -17.16 -32.93 14.33
N GLY A 331 -18.31 -32.72 14.98
CA GLY A 331 -19.63 -32.94 14.37
C GLY A 331 -20.34 -31.71 13.80
N GLN A 332 -19.91 -30.49 14.13
CA GLN A 332 -20.61 -29.27 13.74
C GLN A 332 -19.66 -28.09 13.54
N ARG A 333 -19.91 -27.25 12.52
CA ARG A 333 -19.22 -25.97 12.35
C ARG A 333 -19.92 -24.87 13.14
N ILE A 334 -19.14 -24.03 13.81
CA ILE A 334 -19.61 -22.96 14.69
C ILE A 334 -19.15 -21.62 14.10
N PRO A 335 -20.05 -20.84 13.48
CA PRO A 335 -19.74 -19.51 13.02
C PRO A 335 -19.60 -18.51 14.19
N SER A 336 -18.84 -17.45 13.97
CA SER A 336 -18.42 -16.50 15.00
C SER A 336 -19.02 -15.11 14.82
N LYS A 337 -19.19 -14.40 15.95
CA LYS A 337 -19.47 -12.96 16.02
C LYS A 337 -18.25 -12.15 16.47
N GLU A 338 -17.17 -12.83 16.81
CA GLU A 338 -16.03 -12.22 17.47
C GLU A 338 -15.28 -11.31 16.51
N VAL A 339 -14.77 -10.21 17.06
CA VAL A 339 -13.86 -9.31 16.39
C VAL A 339 -12.62 -9.17 17.25
N TRP A 340 -11.47 -9.52 16.67
CA TRP A 340 -10.19 -9.53 17.36
C TRP A 340 -9.23 -8.54 16.71
N PHE A 341 -8.28 -8.01 17.45
CA PHE A 341 -7.19 -7.24 16.87
C PHE A 341 -5.83 -7.65 17.44
N ALA A 342 -4.82 -7.57 16.58
CA ALA A 342 -3.43 -7.79 16.92
C ALA A 342 -2.93 -6.58 17.72
N ASN A 343 -2.95 -6.67 19.05
CA ASN A 343 -2.59 -5.56 19.92
C ASN A 343 -1.07 -5.34 19.93
N THR A 344 -0.33 -6.42 20.17
CA THR A 344 1.12 -6.37 20.35
C THR A 344 1.83 -7.55 19.69
N LEU A 345 3.05 -7.30 19.21
CA LEU A 345 3.92 -8.33 18.63
C LEU A 345 5.02 -8.67 19.63
N HIS A 346 4.95 -9.89 20.16
CA HIS A 346 5.93 -10.46 21.07
C HIS A 346 6.94 -11.31 20.29
N SER A 347 8.20 -11.21 20.64
CA SER A 347 9.19 -12.24 20.28
C SER A 347 10.02 -12.53 21.53
N GLY A 348 10.00 -13.80 21.93
CA GLY A 348 10.72 -14.29 23.09
C GLY A 348 12.08 -14.87 22.70
N THR A 349 12.86 -15.30 23.70
CA THR A 349 14.17 -15.93 23.47
C THR A 349 14.03 -17.21 22.64
N GLY A 350 14.50 -17.17 21.38
CA GLY A 350 14.45 -18.29 20.43
C GLY A 350 13.78 -17.94 19.09
N LEU A 351 13.16 -18.93 18.43
CA LEU A 351 12.40 -18.77 17.17
C LEU A 351 10.91 -18.45 17.41
N VAL A 352 10.48 -18.27 18.67
CA VAL A 352 9.06 -18.14 19.02
C VAL A 352 8.64 -16.68 18.94
N LYS A 353 7.84 -16.38 17.91
CA LYS A 353 7.12 -15.11 17.76
C LYS A 353 5.65 -15.35 18.07
N LYS A 354 5.01 -14.41 18.77
CA LYS A 354 3.60 -14.51 19.16
C LYS A 354 2.90 -13.16 19.01
N ILE A 355 1.65 -13.19 18.57
CA ILE A 355 0.77 -12.02 18.57
C ILE A 355 -0.10 -12.07 19.84
N GLU A 356 -0.16 -10.96 20.57
CA GLU A 356 -1.21 -10.77 21.59
C GLU A 356 -2.47 -10.27 20.89
N TRP A 357 -3.55 -11.02 21.08
CA TRP A 357 -4.84 -10.68 20.54
C TRP A 357 -5.76 -10.17 21.64
N ARG A 358 -6.51 -9.11 21.32
CA ARG A 358 -7.56 -8.56 22.18
C ARG A 358 -8.88 -8.47 21.41
N ARG A 359 -9.99 -8.44 22.14
CA ARG A 359 -11.34 -8.41 21.56
C ARG A 359 -11.84 -6.98 21.45
N LEU A 360 -12.52 -6.70 20.34
CA LEU A 360 -13.43 -5.55 20.20
C LEU A 360 -14.86 -6.01 20.46
N LYS A 361 -15.82 -5.09 20.42
CA LYS A 361 -17.24 -5.46 20.50
C LYS A 361 -17.64 -6.41 19.38
N GLU A 362 -18.35 -7.46 19.77
CA GLU A 362 -18.87 -8.48 18.86
C GLU A 362 -19.87 -7.88 17.85
N ILE A 363 -19.94 -8.52 16.69
CA ILE A 363 -20.90 -8.16 15.64
C ILE A 363 -22.32 -8.34 16.19
N PRO A 364 -23.19 -7.31 16.16
CA PRO A 364 -24.52 -7.36 16.79
C PRO A 364 -25.53 -8.24 16.02
N ASP A 365 -25.14 -8.77 14.87
CA ASP A 365 -25.94 -9.64 14.01
C ASP A 365 -25.81 -11.13 14.39
N LYS A 366 -26.40 -12.03 13.61
CA LYS A 366 -26.12 -13.47 13.70
C LYS A 366 -24.62 -13.76 13.45
N PRO A 367 -24.06 -14.81 14.08
CA PRO A 367 -22.70 -15.27 13.77
C PRO A 367 -22.56 -15.56 12.28
N LYS A 368 -21.42 -15.18 11.66
CA LYS A 368 -21.27 -15.20 10.21
C LYS A 368 -19.85 -15.53 9.74
N PHE A 369 -19.77 -16.20 8.60
CA PHE A 369 -18.55 -16.53 7.86
C PHE A 369 -18.73 -16.17 6.38
N ARG A 370 -17.64 -16.11 5.60
CA ARG A 370 -17.65 -15.71 4.16
C ARG A 370 -18.34 -14.36 3.89
N HIS A 371 -18.28 -13.46 4.87
CA HIS A 371 -18.79 -12.10 4.75
C HIS A 371 -17.74 -11.22 4.05
N GLY A 372 -18.17 -10.04 3.60
CA GLY A 372 -17.26 -8.98 3.20
C GLY A 372 -16.89 -8.13 4.41
N ALA A 373 -15.62 -7.77 4.56
CA ALA A 373 -15.18 -6.78 5.54
C ALA A 373 -14.15 -5.84 4.91
N THR A 374 -14.25 -4.55 5.22
CA THR A 374 -13.28 -3.54 4.76
C THR A 374 -13.25 -2.34 5.69
N VAL A 375 -12.26 -1.47 5.55
CA VAL A 375 -12.12 -0.25 6.34
C VAL A 375 -12.22 0.96 5.42
N MET A 376 -13.11 1.89 5.75
CA MET A 376 -13.32 3.13 5.01
C MET A 376 -13.39 4.29 6.01
N LYS A 377 -12.61 5.35 5.78
CA LYS A 377 -12.59 6.55 6.63
C LYS A 377 -12.44 6.25 8.14
N GLY A 378 -11.59 5.27 8.47
CA GLY A 378 -11.30 4.86 9.85
C GLY A 378 -12.38 4.02 10.54
N LYS A 379 -13.43 3.61 9.83
CA LYS A 379 -14.48 2.71 10.33
C LYS A 379 -14.41 1.35 9.66
N LEU A 380 -14.70 0.31 10.42
CA LEU A 380 -14.78 -1.06 9.91
C LEU A 380 -16.20 -1.33 9.41
N TYR A 381 -16.35 -1.86 8.21
CA TYR A 381 -17.64 -2.24 7.62
C TYR A 381 -17.68 -3.75 7.41
N VAL A 382 -18.82 -4.35 7.75
CA VAL A 382 -19.07 -5.79 7.62
C VAL A 382 -20.40 -5.99 6.91
N ALA A 383 -20.41 -6.73 5.81
CA ALA A 383 -21.58 -6.94 4.97
C ALA A 383 -21.79 -8.41 4.59
N GLY A 384 -23.05 -8.82 4.55
CA GLY A 384 -23.48 -10.14 4.08
C GLY A 384 -22.90 -11.30 4.88
N GLY A 385 -22.48 -12.34 4.17
CA GLY A 385 -21.98 -13.60 4.72
C GLY A 385 -23.07 -14.63 4.90
N CYS A 386 -22.72 -15.71 5.60
CA CYS A 386 -23.62 -16.83 5.84
C CYS A 386 -23.67 -17.17 7.32
N HIS A 387 -24.87 -17.43 7.87
CA HIS A 387 -25.02 -17.87 9.25
C HIS A 387 -24.76 -19.37 9.42
N PHE A 388 -25.18 -20.19 8.46
CA PHE A 388 -25.01 -21.63 8.49
C PHE A 388 -25.06 -22.18 7.07
N TYR A 389 -24.64 -23.42 6.83
CA TYR A 389 -24.51 -24.00 5.48
C TYR A 389 -25.87 -24.39 4.85
N THR A 390 -26.90 -23.55 4.98
CA THR A 390 -28.22 -23.74 4.35
C THR A 390 -28.59 -22.58 3.42
N LYS A 391 -29.60 -22.80 2.57
CA LYS A 391 -30.02 -21.85 1.54
C LYS A 391 -30.55 -20.52 2.11
N ASP A 392 -31.23 -20.55 3.24
CA ASP A 392 -31.93 -19.39 3.81
C ASP A 392 -31.06 -18.57 4.79
N ASP A 393 -29.79 -18.95 4.95
CA ASP A 393 -28.86 -18.34 5.92
C ASP A 393 -27.91 -17.30 5.31
N ILE A 394 -27.98 -17.07 4.00
CA ILE A 394 -27.19 -16.04 3.32
C ILE A 394 -27.77 -14.67 3.62
N MET A 395 -26.90 -13.79 4.09
CA MET A 395 -27.27 -12.50 4.66
C MET A 395 -27.03 -11.39 3.64
N LYS A 396 -27.76 -10.29 3.85
CA LYS A 396 -27.61 -9.02 3.12
C LYS A 396 -27.36 -7.83 4.05
N SER A 397 -27.29 -8.09 5.35
CA SER A 397 -27.14 -7.07 6.38
C SER A 397 -25.77 -6.40 6.32
N THR A 398 -25.75 -5.09 6.58
CA THR A 398 -24.54 -4.27 6.60
C THR A 398 -24.42 -3.55 7.94
N TYR A 399 -23.22 -3.56 8.51
CA TYR A 399 -22.92 -2.89 9.77
C TYR A 399 -21.61 -2.11 9.66
N SER A 400 -21.54 -0.98 10.35
CA SER A 400 -20.30 -0.23 10.55
C SER A 400 -19.92 -0.16 12.02
N TYR A 401 -18.64 -0.34 12.32
CA TYR A 401 -18.04 -0.20 13.63
C TYR A 401 -17.17 1.05 13.69
N ASP A 402 -17.45 1.89 14.68
CA ASP A 402 -16.67 3.08 15.00
C ASP A 402 -15.72 2.76 16.17
N PRO A 403 -14.39 2.70 15.95
CA PRO A 403 -13.44 2.39 17.00
C PRO A 403 -13.27 3.52 18.02
N VAL A 404 -13.60 4.76 17.69
CA VAL A 404 -13.49 5.89 18.62
C VAL A 404 -14.59 5.81 19.68
N ARG A 405 -15.78 5.40 19.25
CA ARG A 405 -16.96 5.25 20.13
C ARG A 405 -17.10 3.84 20.69
N ASP A 406 -16.27 2.91 20.21
CA ASP A 406 -16.42 1.47 20.39
C ASP A 406 -17.90 1.07 20.21
N SER A 407 -18.48 1.30 19.03
CA SER A 407 -19.91 1.04 18.82
C SER A 407 -20.24 0.63 17.39
N TRP A 408 -21.22 -0.27 17.27
CA TRP A 408 -21.77 -0.71 16.00
C TRP A 408 -23.02 0.09 15.62
N GLU A 409 -23.17 0.32 14.31
CA GLU A 409 -24.33 0.94 13.68
C GLU A 409 -24.83 0.01 12.56
N ARG A 410 -26.14 -0.20 12.48
CA ARG A 410 -26.77 -0.98 11.40
C ARG A 410 -27.10 -0.04 10.25
N LEU A 411 -26.63 -0.39 9.05
CA LEU A 411 -26.84 0.36 7.82
C LEU A 411 -27.88 -0.34 6.94
N ALA A 412 -28.21 0.26 5.80
CA ALA A 412 -29.08 -0.36 4.83
C ALA A 412 -28.56 -1.73 4.35
N ASP A 413 -29.50 -2.66 4.21
CA ASP A 413 -29.24 -3.98 3.65
C ASP A 413 -28.90 -3.85 2.15
N MET A 414 -27.98 -4.71 1.68
CA MET A 414 -27.76 -4.90 0.24
C MET A 414 -29.05 -5.34 -0.46
N GLN A 415 -29.14 -5.10 -1.76
CA GLN A 415 -30.26 -5.51 -2.61
C GLN A 415 -30.31 -7.04 -2.71
N GLU A 416 -29.15 -7.70 -2.82
CA GLU A 416 -29.04 -9.16 -2.85
C GLU A 416 -28.33 -9.73 -1.61
N SER A 417 -28.77 -10.91 -1.18
CA SER A 417 -28.02 -11.72 -0.22
C SER A 417 -26.76 -12.27 -0.88
N ARG A 418 -25.61 -12.14 -0.19
CA ARG A 418 -24.29 -12.50 -0.73
C ARG A 418 -23.44 -13.18 0.34
N SER A 419 -22.80 -14.28 -0.03
CA SER A 419 -21.69 -14.86 0.72
C SER A 419 -20.50 -15.12 -0.20
N ASN A 420 -19.33 -15.40 0.35
CA ASN A 420 -18.12 -15.77 -0.39
C ASN A 420 -17.70 -14.73 -1.44
N PHE A 421 -17.85 -13.47 -1.04
CA PHE A 421 -17.68 -12.29 -1.88
C PHE A 421 -16.67 -11.34 -1.23
N SER A 422 -16.22 -10.33 -1.98
CA SER A 422 -15.34 -9.28 -1.47
C SER A 422 -16.08 -7.96 -1.35
N LEU A 423 -15.85 -7.28 -0.23
CA LEU A 423 -16.26 -5.90 0.02
C LEU A 423 -15.01 -5.03 -0.06
N VAL A 424 -15.00 -4.05 -0.96
CA VAL A 424 -13.84 -3.17 -1.15
C VAL A 424 -14.25 -1.71 -1.14
N VAL A 425 -13.28 -0.83 -0.89
CA VAL A 425 -13.45 0.61 -1.03
C VAL A 425 -12.98 1.02 -2.41
N HIS A 426 -13.82 1.74 -3.15
CA HIS A 426 -13.51 2.34 -4.44
C HIS A 426 -14.05 3.76 -4.46
N GLU A 427 -13.19 4.76 -4.68
CA GLU A 427 -13.55 6.18 -4.70
C GLU A 427 -14.43 6.61 -3.50
N ASP A 428 -14.02 6.25 -2.28
CA ASP A 428 -14.77 6.53 -1.03
C ASP A 428 -16.16 5.88 -0.89
N HIS A 429 -16.47 4.88 -1.70
CA HIS A 429 -17.70 4.09 -1.62
C HIS A 429 -17.40 2.61 -1.35
N LEU A 430 -18.32 1.92 -0.66
CA LEU A 430 -18.21 0.47 -0.49
C LEU A 430 -18.76 -0.23 -1.73
N CYS A 431 -18.03 -1.23 -2.22
CA CYS A 431 -18.40 -2.02 -3.39
C CYS A 431 -18.46 -3.50 -3.01
N ALA A 432 -19.64 -4.10 -3.12
CA ALA A 432 -19.88 -5.53 -2.90
C ALA A 432 -19.92 -6.23 -4.25
N ILE A 433 -18.90 -7.04 -4.53
CA ILE A 433 -18.69 -7.62 -5.87
C ILE A 433 -19.11 -9.09 -5.84
N GLY A 434 -19.86 -9.58 -6.84
CA GLY A 434 -20.13 -11.01 -7.04
C GLY A 434 -20.60 -11.80 -5.81
N GLY A 435 -20.11 -13.03 -5.68
CA GLY A 435 -20.37 -13.92 -4.55
C GLY A 435 -21.35 -15.06 -4.87
N ASP A 436 -21.69 -15.81 -3.83
CA ASP A 436 -22.74 -16.83 -3.83
C ASP A 436 -24.06 -16.20 -3.37
N LYS A 437 -25.07 -16.26 -4.23
CA LYS A 437 -26.44 -15.81 -3.95
C LYS A 437 -27.28 -16.90 -3.29
N GLU A 438 -27.03 -18.14 -3.70
CA GLU A 438 -27.58 -19.36 -3.15
C GLU A 438 -26.48 -20.44 -3.17
N ILE A 439 -26.69 -21.55 -2.46
CA ILE A 439 -25.82 -22.73 -2.63
C ILE A 439 -25.79 -23.11 -4.11
N ASN A 440 -24.60 -23.26 -4.68
CA ASN A 440 -24.38 -23.59 -6.10
C ASN A 440 -24.79 -22.52 -7.12
N THR A 441 -25.03 -21.29 -6.70
CA THR A 441 -25.38 -20.19 -7.61
C THR A 441 -24.54 -18.95 -7.32
N ASN A 442 -23.53 -18.69 -8.15
CA ASN A 442 -22.78 -17.43 -8.10
C ASN A 442 -23.58 -16.30 -8.76
N THR A 443 -23.27 -15.07 -8.38
CA THR A 443 -23.77 -13.86 -9.01
C THR A 443 -22.64 -13.06 -9.66
N SER A 444 -22.96 -12.39 -10.76
CA SER A 444 -22.08 -11.39 -11.40
C SER A 444 -22.45 -9.96 -11.02
N SER A 445 -23.56 -9.76 -10.30
CA SER A 445 -24.02 -8.43 -9.91
C SER A 445 -23.01 -7.78 -8.95
N VAL A 446 -22.87 -6.45 -9.08
CA VAL A 446 -22.05 -5.64 -8.20
C VAL A 446 -22.90 -4.51 -7.65
N GLU A 447 -22.77 -4.24 -6.36
CA GLU A 447 -23.52 -3.19 -5.67
C GLU A 447 -22.56 -2.19 -5.04
N MET A 448 -22.94 -0.92 -5.08
CA MET A 448 -22.21 0.18 -4.46
C MET A 448 -23.08 0.86 -3.40
N TYR A 449 -22.51 1.08 -2.23
CA TYR A 449 -23.16 1.74 -1.09
C TYR A 449 -22.93 3.25 -1.14
N ASN A 450 -24.02 4.01 -1.11
CA ASN A 450 -23.97 5.45 -0.94
C ASN A 450 -24.21 5.82 0.53
N GLN A 451 -23.20 6.46 1.14
CA GLN A 451 -23.23 6.85 2.56
C GLN A 451 -24.18 8.04 2.82
N GLU A 452 -24.41 8.92 1.85
CA GLU A 452 -25.29 10.08 2.01
C GLU A 452 -26.77 9.69 2.06
N THR A 453 -27.15 8.68 1.27
CA THR A 453 -28.53 8.20 1.17
C THR A 453 -28.80 6.93 1.97
N ASP A 454 -27.77 6.35 2.60
CA ASP A 454 -27.80 5.03 3.24
C ASP A 454 -28.51 3.98 2.37
N SER A 455 -27.97 3.74 1.16
CA SER A 455 -28.61 2.84 0.21
C SER A 455 -27.62 2.16 -0.73
N TRP A 456 -27.92 0.91 -1.10
CA TRP A 456 -27.19 0.16 -2.10
C TRP A 456 -27.82 0.28 -3.48
N SER A 457 -26.99 0.42 -4.51
CA SER A 457 -27.41 0.49 -5.91
C SER A 457 -26.54 -0.41 -6.78
N PHE A 458 -27.12 -0.99 -7.84
CA PHE A 458 -26.37 -1.82 -8.78
C PHE A 458 -25.49 -0.98 -9.69
N VAL A 459 -24.28 -1.47 -9.96
CA VAL A 459 -23.32 -0.91 -10.91
C VAL A 459 -23.01 -1.96 -12.01
N HIS A 460 -22.03 -1.69 -12.87
CA HIS A 460 -21.73 -2.59 -13.99
C HIS A 460 -21.41 -4.01 -13.49
N PRO A 461 -22.10 -5.06 -13.97
CA PRO A 461 -21.83 -6.42 -13.50
C PRO A 461 -20.45 -6.91 -13.96
N LEU A 462 -19.97 -7.97 -13.32
CA LEU A 462 -18.85 -8.76 -13.82
C LEU A 462 -19.24 -9.47 -15.12
N ASP A 463 -18.27 -9.69 -16.01
CA ASP A 463 -18.47 -10.46 -17.25
C ASP A 463 -18.89 -11.92 -16.98
N GLN A 464 -18.49 -12.44 -15.82
CA GLN A 464 -18.77 -13.79 -15.36
C GLN A 464 -19.14 -13.77 -13.87
N ALA A 465 -20.09 -14.64 -13.48
CA ALA A 465 -20.43 -14.83 -12.07
C ALA A 465 -19.32 -15.60 -11.36
N LEU A 466 -18.84 -15.07 -10.23
CA LEU A 466 -17.66 -15.56 -9.52
C LEU A 466 -17.87 -15.54 -8.01
N SER A 467 -17.26 -16.48 -7.29
CA SER A 467 -17.14 -16.47 -5.84
C SER A 467 -15.81 -17.01 -5.35
N GLY A 468 -15.42 -16.74 -4.10
CA GLY A 468 -14.16 -17.24 -3.54
C GLY A 468 -12.90 -16.75 -4.26
N TYR A 469 -12.98 -15.65 -5.01
CA TYR A 469 -11.84 -14.98 -5.61
C TYR A 469 -11.17 -14.05 -4.57
N ALA A 470 -9.96 -13.59 -4.86
CA ALA A 470 -9.29 -12.59 -4.05
C ALA A 470 -9.38 -11.20 -4.72
N VAL A 471 -9.44 -10.14 -3.91
CA VAL A 471 -9.48 -8.75 -4.38
C VAL A 471 -8.55 -7.88 -3.56
N THR A 472 -7.86 -6.96 -4.23
CA THR A 472 -7.15 -5.86 -3.58
C THR A 472 -7.17 -4.62 -4.47
N THR A 473 -6.74 -3.48 -3.94
CA THR A 473 -6.71 -2.21 -4.68
C THR A 473 -5.29 -1.65 -4.80
N ILE A 474 -4.95 -1.17 -6.01
CA ILE A 474 -3.72 -0.40 -6.27
C ILE A 474 -4.11 0.84 -7.05
N ASN A 475 -3.75 2.03 -6.54
CA ASN A 475 -4.02 3.32 -7.19
C ASN A 475 -5.49 3.47 -7.64
N GLU A 476 -6.45 3.17 -6.76
CA GLU A 476 -7.91 3.13 -7.02
C GLU A 476 -8.40 2.03 -7.97
N GLY A 477 -7.50 1.26 -8.59
CA GLY A 477 -7.87 0.12 -9.42
C GLY A 477 -8.23 -1.12 -8.59
N VAL A 478 -9.38 -1.74 -8.87
CA VAL A 478 -9.84 -2.97 -8.19
C VAL A 478 -9.35 -4.20 -8.95
N PHE A 479 -8.35 -4.89 -8.42
CA PHE A 479 -7.78 -6.10 -9.02
C PHE A 479 -8.47 -7.33 -8.45
N ILE A 480 -8.91 -8.23 -9.32
CA ILE A 480 -9.61 -9.47 -8.96
C ILE A 480 -8.83 -10.65 -9.57
N SER A 481 -8.51 -11.65 -8.74
CA SER A 481 -7.79 -12.84 -9.18
C SER A 481 -8.50 -14.15 -8.80
N GLY A 482 -8.51 -15.10 -9.73
CA GLY A 482 -8.98 -16.46 -9.55
C GLY A 482 -10.45 -16.58 -9.12
N GLY A 483 -10.72 -17.46 -8.16
CA GLY A 483 -12.06 -17.82 -7.68
C GLY A 483 -12.69 -18.97 -8.45
N PHE A 484 -13.97 -19.21 -8.17
CA PHE A 484 -14.79 -20.23 -8.80
C PHE A 484 -15.71 -19.62 -9.84
N ASP A 485 -15.89 -20.33 -10.96
CA ASP A 485 -17.02 -20.13 -11.85
C ASP A 485 -18.28 -20.88 -11.39
N CYS A 486 -19.37 -20.76 -12.14
CA CYS A 486 -20.62 -21.47 -11.86
C CYS A 486 -20.55 -23.00 -12.01
N LYS A 487 -19.44 -23.52 -12.53
CA LYS A 487 -19.13 -24.95 -12.59
C LYS A 487 -18.15 -25.37 -11.48
N TYR A 488 -17.84 -24.44 -10.57
CA TYR A 488 -16.87 -24.59 -9.48
C TYR A 488 -15.44 -24.88 -9.95
N VAL A 489 -15.08 -24.45 -11.15
CA VAL A 489 -13.70 -24.55 -11.63
C VAL A 489 -12.89 -23.37 -11.08
N CYS A 490 -11.80 -23.64 -10.36
CA CYS A 490 -10.82 -22.61 -10.01
C CYS A 490 -10.26 -21.94 -11.27
N LEU A 491 -10.12 -20.62 -11.23
CA LEU A 491 -9.68 -19.81 -12.37
C LEU A 491 -8.24 -19.32 -12.19
N VAL A 492 -7.58 -19.06 -13.32
CA VAL A 492 -6.25 -18.43 -13.41
C VAL A 492 -6.32 -16.92 -13.63
N SER A 493 -7.51 -16.40 -13.98
CA SER A 493 -7.64 -15.04 -14.51
C SER A 493 -7.34 -13.98 -13.48
N LEU A 494 -6.57 -12.98 -13.89
CA LEU A 494 -6.44 -11.68 -13.23
C LEU A 494 -7.12 -10.63 -14.09
N PHE A 495 -7.90 -9.75 -13.48
CA PHE A 495 -8.49 -8.63 -14.18
C PHE A 495 -8.68 -7.41 -13.30
N LEU A 496 -8.65 -6.25 -13.94
CA LEU A 496 -8.99 -4.96 -13.36
C LEU A 496 -10.48 -4.72 -13.58
N TYR A 497 -11.21 -4.45 -12.51
CA TYR A 497 -12.63 -4.14 -12.54
C TYR A 497 -12.86 -2.65 -12.27
N ASN A 498 -13.73 -2.03 -13.07
CA ASN A 498 -14.23 -0.68 -12.89
C ASN A 498 -15.77 -0.71 -12.79
N PRO A 499 -16.38 -0.25 -11.68
CA PRO A 499 -17.82 -0.15 -11.52
C PRO A 499 -18.58 0.57 -12.65
N GLU A 500 -17.94 1.51 -13.34
CA GLU A 500 -18.51 2.26 -14.46
C GLU A 500 -18.21 1.64 -15.83
N GLY A 501 -17.07 0.93 -15.93
CA GLY A 501 -16.46 0.54 -17.21
C GLY A 501 -16.40 -0.96 -17.48
N GLY A 502 -16.75 -1.79 -16.50
CA GLY A 502 -16.65 -3.25 -16.59
C GLY A 502 -15.22 -3.75 -16.36
N THR A 503 -14.86 -4.83 -17.04
CA THR A 503 -13.65 -5.61 -16.75
C THR A 503 -12.59 -5.48 -17.85
N VAL A 504 -11.31 -5.41 -17.43
CA VAL A 504 -10.13 -5.48 -18.30
C VAL A 504 -9.24 -6.63 -17.83
N TYR A 505 -9.11 -7.67 -18.65
CA TYR A 505 -8.27 -8.84 -18.35
C TYR A 505 -6.77 -8.51 -18.50
N LEU A 506 -5.99 -9.08 -17.58
CA LEU A 506 -4.53 -8.96 -17.46
C LEU A 506 -3.88 -10.34 -17.63
N ALA A 507 -2.57 -10.44 -17.47
CA ALA A 507 -1.87 -11.72 -17.54
C ALA A 507 -2.41 -12.72 -16.51
N ASP A 508 -2.70 -13.94 -16.97
CA ASP A 508 -3.15 -15.04 -16.13
C ASP A 508 -2.05 -15.49 -15.15
N MET A 509 -2.47 -15.92 -13.95
CA MET A 509 -1.59 -16.60 -13.00
C MET A 509 -1.06 -17.91 -13.59
N ALA A 510 0.09 -18.37 -13.11
CA ALA A 510 0.64 -19.67 -13.53
C ALA A 510 -0.21 -20.84 -13.02
N HIS A 511 -0.88 -20.66 -11.88
CA HIS A 511 -1.72 -21.68 -11.25
C HIS A 511 -3.14 -21.16 -11.01
N ASP A 512 -4.12 -22.05 -11.15
CA ASP A 512 -5.52 -21.78 -10.85
C ASP A 512 -5.75 -21.80 -9.34
N ARG A 513 -6.57 -20.87 -8.86
CA ARG A 513 -6.72 -20.64 -7.41
C ARG A 513 -8.13 -20.17 -7.07
N ALA A 514 -8.66 -20.67 -5.97
CA ALA A 514 -9.82 -20.11 -5.29
C ALA A 514 -9.61 -20.17 -3.77
N GLN A 515 -10.36 -19.38 -3.01
CA GLN A 515 -10.22 -19.23 -1.56
C GLN A 515 -8.79 -18.84 -1.12
N HIS A 516 -8.06 -18.15 -2.00
CA HIS A 516 -6.71 -17.66 -1.78
C HIS A 516 -6.71 -16.23 -1.26
N CYS A 517 -5.53 -15.78 -0.82
CA CYS A 517 -5.29 -14.42 -0.38
C CYS A 517 -4.61 -13.61 -1.48
N MET A 518 -4.93 -12.31 -1.57
CA MET A 518 -4.22 -11.36 -2.44
C MET A 518 -4.03 -10.03 -1.73
N GLU A 519 -2.79 -9.55 -1.67
CA GLU A 519 -2.43 -8.31 -0.98
C GLU A 519 -1.57 -7.40 -1.85
N ALA A 520 -1.87 -6.09 -1.84
CA ALA A 520 -1.08 -5.08 -2.51
C ALA A 520 0.05 -4.58 -1.61
N LEU A 521 1.30 -4.70 -2.05
CA LEU A 521 2.46 -4.18 -1.32
C LEU A 521 3.49 -3.61 -2.30
N ARG A 522 3.89 -2.35 -2.08
CA ARG A 522 4.88 -1.64 -2.91
C ARG A 522 4.56 -1.68 -4.41
N GLY A 523 3.28 -1.51 -4.76
CA GLY A 523 2.81 -1.48 -6.15
C GLY A 523 2.73 -2.84 -6.84
N HIS A 524 2.97 -3.95 -6.14
CA HIS A 524 2.86 -5.31 -6.66
C HIS A 524 1.70 -6.04 -5.97
N LEU A 525 1.13 -7.04 -6.64
CA LEU A 525 0.10 -7.92 -6.05
C LEU A 525 0.74 -9.24 -5.65
N TYR A 526 0.59 -9.63 -4.40
CA TYR A 526 1.08 -10.92 -3.89
C TYR A 526 -0.10 -11.86 -3.68
N VAL A 527 -0.07 -13.01 -4.35
CA VAL A 527 -1.09 -14.05 -4.26
C VAL A 527 -0.53 -15.28 -3.55
N THR A 528 -1.25 -15.78 -2.55
CA THR A 528 -0.80 -16.88 -1.70
C THR A 528 -1.95 -17.80 -1.30
N GLY A 529 -1.69 -19.11 -1.28
CA GLY A 529 -2.62 -20.09 -0.72
C GLY A 529 -3.80 -20.42 -1.63
N GLY A 530 -4.88 -20.85 -0.99
CA GLY A 530 -6.09 -21.34 -1.64
C GLY A 530 -5.99 -22.79 -2.14
N MET A 531 -6.93 -23.14 -3.00
CA MET A 531 -7.11 -24.47 -3.58
C MET A 531 -7.12 -24.40 -5.11
N CYS A 532 -6.67 -25.47 -5.76
CA CYS A 532 -6.54 -25.58 -7.22
C CYS A 532 -7.14 -26.89 -7.75
N ASN A 533 -7.43 -26.97 -9.05
CA ASN A 533 -7.92 -28.18 -9.69
C ASN A 533 -6.77 -29.08 -10.13
N LEU A 534 -6.42 -30.09 -9.33
CA LEU A 534 -5.47 -31.12 -9.76
C LEU A 534 -6.22 -32.38 -10.19
N ARG A 535 -6.16 -32.70 -11.49
CA ARG A 535 -6.67 -33.98 -12.06
C ARG A 535 -8.13 -34.29 -11.68
N LYS A 536 -9.01 -33.27 -11.68
CA LYS A 536 -10.45 -33.31 -11.33
C LYS A 536 -10.79 -33.32 -9.83
N PHE A 537 -9.81 -33.20 -8.94
CA PHE A 537 -10.03 -33.02 -7.50
C PHE A 537 -9.44 -31.69 -7.06
N TYR A 538 -9.95 -31.14 -5.96
CA TYR A 538 -9.31 -30.00 -5.32
C TYR A 538 -8.12 -30.46 -4.49
N THR A 539 -7.06 -29.67 -4.52
CA THR A 539 -5.89 -29.85 -3.66
C THR A 539 -5.34 -28.49 -3.24
N ASP A 540 -4.53 -28.49 -2.19
CA ASP A 540 -3.91 -27.31 -1.63
C ASP A 540 -2.93 -26.64 -2.59
N GLN A 541 -3.00 -25.31 -2.67
CA GLN A 541 -2.09 -24.51 -3.46
C GLN A 541 -1.05 -23.82 -2.56
N LEU A 542 0.17 -24.35 -2.54
CA LEU A 542 1.27 -23.81 -1.75
C LEU A 542 2.14 -22.80 -2.51
N ALA A 543 2.16 -22.85 -3.84
CA ALA A 543 2.94 -21.93 -4.64
C ALA A 543 2.45 -20.49 -4.40
N CYS A 544 3.36 -19.53 -4.37
CA CYS A 544 3.03 -18.12 -4.17
C CYS A 544 3.57 -17.31 -5.34
N GLU A 545 2.76 -16.35 -5.81
CA GLU A 545 3.05 -15.61 -7.04
C GLU A 545 2.93 -14.11 -6.78
N VAL A 546 3.80 -13.32 -7.41
CA VAL A 546 3.78 -11.87 -7.37
C VAL A 546 3.57 -11.32 -8.78
N TYR A 547 2.63 -10.41 -8.94
CA TYR A 547 2.33 -9.72 -10.18
C TYR A 547 2.92 -8.31 -10.17
N ASP A 548 3.59 -7.96 -11.27
CA ASP A 548 4.01 -6.60 -11.57
C ASP A 548 3.05 -5.97 -12.60
N PRO A 549 2.23 -4.98 -12.20
CA PRO A 549 1.34 -4.26 -13.11
C PRO A 549 2.04 -3.48 -14.22
N VAL A 550 3.34 -3.17 -14.09
CA VAL A 550 4.10 -2.42 -15.09
C VAL A 550 4.50 -3.31 -16.25
N SER A 551 4.95 -4.53 -15.97
CA SER A 551 5.33 -5.51 -16.99
C SER A 551 4.20 -6.45 -17.41
N ASP A 552 3.08 -6.43 -16.69
CA ASP A 552 1.95 -7.36 -16.87
C ASP A 552 2.43 -8.82 -16.84
N SER A 553 3.14 -9.18 -15.78
CA SER A 553 3.75 -10.50 -15.65
C SER A 553 3.79 -11.00 -14.21
N TRP A 554 3.71 -12.32 -14.06
CA TRP A 554 3.84 -13.02 -12.79
C TRP A 554 5.24 -13.59 -12.58
N ALA A 555 5.67 -13.65 -11.32
CA ALA A 555 6.86 -14.35 -10.88
C ALA A 555 6.57 -15.16 -9.61
N GLU A 556 7.21 -16.31 -9.44
CA GLU A 556 7.09 -17.12 -8.23
C GLU A 556 7.99 -16.59 -7.11
N PHE A 557 7.53 -16.74 -5.86
CA PHE A 557 8.34 -16.51 -4.67
C PHE A 557 8.18 -17.64 -3.65
N ALA A 558 8.82 -17.52 -2.48
CA ALA A 558 8.85 -18.57 -1.47
C ALA A 558 7.44 -19.14 -1.18
N PRO A 559 7.23 -20.46 -1.31
CA PRO A 559 5.93 -21.09 -1.11
C PRO A 559 5.51 -21.04 0.35
N LEU A 560 4.20 -21.18 0.60
CA LEU A 560 3.68 -21.27 1.96
C LEU A 560 4.20 -22.52 2.67
N PRO A 561 4.54 -22.44 3.97
CA PRO A 561 4.99 -23.61 4.73
C PRO A 561 3.89 -24.66 4.96
N VAL A 562 2.64 -24.23 4.98
CA VAL A 562 1.44 -25.06 5.21
C VAL A 562 0.27 -24.54 4.35
N PRO A 563 -0.75 -25.35 4.10
CA PRO A 563 -1.96 -24.90 3.43
C PRO A 563 -2.74 -23.82 4.18
N HIS A 564 -3.34 -22.92 3.40
CA HIS A 564 -4.15 -21.79 3.88
C HIS A 564 -5.34 -21.57 2.94
N VAL A 565 -6.35 -22.45 3.01
CA VAL A 565 -7.62 -22.30 2.28
C VAL A 565 -8.62 -21.53 3.13
N GLY A 566 -9.28 -20.52 2.55
CA GLY A 566 -10.25 -19.68 3.27
C GLY A 566 -9.60 -18.86 4.40
N ALA A 567 -8.31 -18.58 4.27
CA ALA A 567 -7.56 -17.79 5.23
C ALA A 567 -7.85 -16.30 5.06
N ALA A 568 -7.59 -15.53 6.12
CA ALA A 568 -7.56 -14.07 6.04
C ALA A 568 -6.15 -13.58 5.68
N SER A 569 -6.06 -12.39 5.08
CA SER A 569 -4.78 -11.73 4.81
C SER A 569 -4.83 -10.23 5.08
N GLY A 570 -3.65 -9.65 5.28
CA GLY A 570 -3.51 -8.20 5.36
C GLY A 570 -2.05 -7.77 5.33
N VAL A 571 -1.82 -6.52 4.93
CA VAL A 571 -0.51 -5.88 4.99
C VAL A 571 -0.40 -5.04 6.25
N LEU A 572 0.58 -5.34 7.08
CA LEU A 572 0.91 -4.56 8.26
C LEU A 572 2.40 -4.24 8.24
N GLU A 573 2.73 -2.95 8.34
CA GLU A 573 4.10 -2.44 8.44
C GLU A 573 5.03 -2.97 7.31
N GLY A 574 4.49 -3.03 6.09
CA GLY A 574 5.24 -3.47 4.91
C GLY A 574 5.53 -4.97 4.85
N LYS A 575 4.81 -5.78 5.62
CA LYS A 575 4.86 -7.25 5.60
C LYS A 575 3.47 -7.82 5.36
N ILE A 576 3.42 -8.96 4.68
CA ILE A 576 2.17 -9.64 4.34
C ILE A 576 1.89 -10.69 5.40
N TYR A 577 0.65 -10.74 5.89
CA TYR A 577 0.19 -11.71 6.88
C TYR A 577 -0.86 -12.61 6.25
N VAL A 578 -0.76 -13.92 6.51
CA VAL A 578 -1.75 -14.95 6.17
C VAL A 578 -2.17 -15.63 7.47
N LEU A 579 -3.47 -15.67 7.74
CA LEU A 579 -4.05 -15.86 9.06
C LEU A 579 -5.15 -16.92 9.00
N GLY A 580 -4.96 -18.05 9.68
CA GLY A 580 -5.97 -19.10 9.77
C GLY A 580 -6.09 -19.93 8.48
N GLY A 581 -7.22 -20.58 8.26
CA GLY A 581 -7.53 -21.41 7.11
C GLY A 581 -7.51 -22.90 7.44
N TYR A 582 -7.66 -23.72 6.42
CA TYR A 582 -7.62 -25.18 6.52
C TYR A 582 -6.81 -25.80 5.37
N CYS A 583 -6.51 -27.08 5.53
CA CYS A 583 -5.90 -27.94 4.52
C CYS A 583 -7.00 -28.64 3.71
N GLN A 584 -7.04 -28.46 2.41
CA GLN A 584 -8.03 -29.05 1.51
C GLN A 584 -7.90 -30.56 1.40
N ASP A 585 -6.69 -31.10 1.50
CA ASP A 585 -6.43 -32.53 1.33
C ASP A 585 -7.00 -33.37 2.50
N ASP A 586 -6.96 -32.86 3.73
CA ASP A 586 -7.40 -33.59 4.95
C ASP A 586 -8.45 -32.87 5.79
N TYR A 587 -8.88 -31.66 5.40
CA TYR A 587 -9.83 -30.79 6.09
C TYR A 587 -9.40 -30.37 7.50
N SER A 588 -8.11 -30.50 7.85
CA SER A 588 -7.61 -30.04 9.13
C SER A 588 -7.55 -28.52 9.20
N GLU A 589 -8.11 -27.96 10.28
CA GLU A 589 -8.08 -26.52 10.50
C GLU A 589 -6.75 -26.09 11.12
N SER A 590 -6.20 -24.99 10.60
CA SER A 590 -4.93 -24.43 11.03
C SER A 590 -5.13 -22.98 11.45
N GLY A 591 -5.09 -22.73 12.75
CA GLY A 591 -5.06 -21.35 13.25
C GLY A 591 -3.72 -20.64 13.03
N LEU A 592 -2.76 -21.19 12.28
CA LEU A 592 -1.42 -20.63 12.18
C LEU A 592 -1.40 -19.24 11.52
N VAL A 593 -0.49 -18.39 11.98
CA VAL A 593 -0.21 -17.08 11.39
C VAL A 593 1.15 -17.13 10.71
N HIS A 594 1.18 -16.87 9.42
CA HIS A 594 2.40 -16.74 8.64
C HIS A 594 2.60 -15.32 8.16
N ARG A 595 3.79 -14.78 8.40
CA ARG A 595 4.20 -13.46 7.93
C ARG A 595 5.30 -13.58 6.90
N PHE A 596 5.11 -12.97 5.74
CA PHE A 596 6.11 -12.85 4.70
C PHE A 596 6.83 -11.50 4.77
N ASP A 597 8.15 -11.54 4.82
CA ASP A 597 9.01 -10.36 4.73
C ASP A 597 9.64 -10.27 3.33
N VAL A 598 9.18 -9.30 2.54
CA VAL A 598 9.66 -9.07 1.16
C VAL A 598 11.16 -8.78 1.11
N SER A 599 11.75 -8.20 2.16
CA SER A 599 13.18 -7.85 2.17
C SER A 599 14.08 -9.06 2.40
N THR A 600 13.59 -10.08 3.10
CA THR A 600 14.33 -11.33 3.34
C THR A 600 13.86 -12.49 2.46
N GLN A 601 12.73 -12.33 1.77
CA GLN A 601 12.07 -13.35 0.94
C GLN A 601 11.75 -14.63 1.74
N ARG A 602 11.22 -14.47 2.96
CA ARG A 602 10.98 -15.59 3.88
C ARG A 602 9.65 -15.47 4.62
N TRP A 603 9.07 -16.64 4.88
CA TRP A 603 7.94 -16.83 5.78
C TRP A 603 8.41 -17.04 7.22
N GLU A 604 7.68 -16.46 8.16
CA GLU A 604 7.88 -16.63 9.60
C GLU A 604 6.54 -17.02 10.25
N SER A 605 6.57 -17.93 11.22
CA SER A 605 5.38 -18.28 12.00
C SER A 605 5.27 -17.36 13.22
N LEU A 606 4.08 -16.76 13.43
CA LEU A 606 3.80 -15.82 14.52
C LEU A 606 2.81 -16.39 15.56
N GLY A 607 2.69 -17.72 15.63
CA GLY A 607 1.76 -18.40 16.52
C GLY A 607 0.41 -18.65 15.85
N LYS A 608 -0.68 -18.48 16.61
CA LYS A 608 -2.04 -18.80 16.17
C LYS A 608 -3.00 -17.63 16.33
N VAL A 609 -3.99 -17.54 15.44
CA VAL A 609 -5.17 -16.68 15.58
C VAL A 609 -6.06 -17.18 16.73
N PRO A 610 -6.83 -16.28 17.38
CA PRO A 610 -7.81 -16.65 18.37
C PRO A 610 -9.17 -16.97 17.73
N GLY A 611 -9.97 -17.80 18.41
CA GLY A 611 -11.35 -18.07 18.00
C GLY A 611 -11.44 -18.81 16.66
N ALA A 612 -12.37 -18.36 15.81
CA ALA A 612 -12.57 -18.91 14.48
C ALA A 612 -11.28 -18.88 13.65
N VAL A 613 -11.11 -19.90 12.79
CA VAL A 613 -9.89 -20.11 12.01
C VAL A 613 -10.16 -20.10 10.51
N THR A 614 -11.37 -20.42 10.06
CA THR A 614 -11.74 -20.54 8.64
C THR A 614 -12.71 -19.43 8.22
N ASP A 615 -12.66 -19.04 6.94
CA ASP A 615 -13.53 -18.03 6.31
C ASP A 615 -13.62 -16.68 7.08
N ILE A 616 -12.54 -16.33 7.79
CA ILE A 616 -12.35 -15.07 8.51
C ILE A 616 -11.99 -13.98 7.51
N ARG A 617 -12.30 -12.72 7.82
CA ARG A 617 -11.75 -11.55 7.12
C ARG A 617 -10.77 -10.79 7.98
N ALA A 618 -9.72 -10.25 7.36
CA ALA A 618 -8.77 -9.36 8.02
C ALA A 618 -8.80 -7.97 7.37
N CYS A 619 -8.67 -6.93 8.19
CA CYS A 619 -8.58 -5.55 7.74
C CYS A 619 -7.55 -4.79 8.57
N LEU A 620 -6.96 -3.75 7.99
CA LEU A 620 -6.10 -2.82 8.71
C LEU A 620 -6.95 -1.69 9.30
N LEU A 621 -6.92 -1.51 10.62
CA LEU A 621 -7.69 -0.48 11.32
C LEU A 621 -6.80 0.33 12.26
N HIS A 622 -7.02 1.64 12.29
CA HIS A 622 -6.42 2.51 13.29
C HIS A 622 -7.27 2.50 14.56
N LEU A 623 -6.69 2.14 15.71
CA LEU A 623 -7.39 2.11 16.99
C LEU A 623 -6.90 3.22 17.93
N PRO A 624 -7.82 3.89 18.66
CA PRO A 624 -7.43 4.85 19.69
C PRO A 624 -6.65 4.17 20.82
N PRO A 625 -5.75 4.89 21.51
CA PRO A 625 -4.95 4.34 22.59
C PRO A 625 -5.75 3.66 23.70
N ASP A 626 -6.95 4.18 24.00
CA ASP A 626 -7.82 3.69 25.07
C ASP A 626 -8.28 2.23 24.86
N LEU A 627 -8.46 1.80 23.60
CA LEU A 627 -8.82 0.42 23.27
C LEU A 627 -7.61 -0.53 23.32
N ARG A 628 -6.39 0.01 23.33
CA ARG A 628 -5.14 -0.75 23.21
C ARG A 628 -4.45 -1.02 24.54
N ASN A 629 -4.78 -0.26 25.57
CA ASN A 629 -4.13 -0.32 26.90
C ASN A 629 -4.69 -1.44 27.77
#